data_AF-H0EF43-F1
#
_entry.id   AF-H0EF43-F1
#
_cell.length_a   1.000
_cell.length_b   1.000
_cell.length_c   1.000
_cell.angle_alpha   90.00
_cell.angle_beta   90.00
_cell.angle_gamma   90.00
#
_symmetry.space_group_name_H-M   'P 1'
#
loop_
_entity.id
_entity.type
_entity.pdbx_description
1 polymer ?
#
loop_
_entity_poly.entity_id
_entity_poly.type
_entity_poly.pdbx_seq_one_letter_code
_entity_poly.pdbx_strand_id
1 'polypeptide(L)'
;MIRALNSIYNQCIYVKKPQDIRDLLLYSKFWCDWIHEHHDEEEKLLFPAIERITKVDGIMEKNVAQHEAFMPGLEEFQRYAETTKPELYDGQQLRDIIDKFGSKLTVHLTEEIETLLGLESYDGPVLKEAYIKFDLELRKVKDA
;
A
#
# COMPACT_ATOMS: atom_id res chain seq x y z
N MET A 1 2.05 -2.41 6.37
CA MET A 1 1.53 -2.89 5.07
C MET A 1 1.69 -4.39 4.94
N ILE A 2 2.91 -4.90 4.82
CA ILE A 2 3.17 -6.32 4.51
C ILE A 2 2.63 -7.33 5.54
N ARG A 3 2.64 -7.00 6.85
CA ARG A 3 2.11 -7.91 7.89
C ARG A 3 0.62 -8.23 7.72
N ALA A 4 -0.16 -7.24 7.29
CA ALA A 4 -1.59 -7.41 7.05
C ALA A 4 -1.84 -8.20 5.76
N LEU A 5 -1.08 -7.96 4.69
CA LEU A 5 -1.17 -8.80 3.49
C LEU A 5 -0.82 -10.26 3.80
N ASN A 6 0.23 -10.48 4.60
CA ASN A 6 0.65 -11.81 5.01
C ASN A 6 -0.42 -12.53 5.84
N SER A 7 -1.16 -11.83 6.73
CA SER A 7 -2.22 -12.47 7.49
C SER A 7 -3.38 -12.87 6.58
N ILE A 8 -3.78 -12.00 5.63
CA ILE A 8 -4.81 -12.31 4.63
C ILE A 8 -4.40 -13.53 3.80
N TYR A 9 -3.20 -13.49 3.22
CA TYR A 9 -2.67 -14.56 2.37
C TYR A 9 -2.59 -15.91 3.10
N ASN A 10 -2.10 -15.92 4.34
CA ASN A 10 -1.94 -17.17 5.08
C ASN A 10 -3.28 -17.75 5.53
N GLN A 11 -4.24 -16.90 5.91
CA GLN A 11 -5.48 -17.37 6.54
C GLN A 11 -6.62 -17.64 5.55
N CYS A 12 -6.65 -16.98 4.39
CA CYS A 12 -7.80 -17.00 3.46
C CYS A 12 -8.33 -18.41 3.13
N ILE A 13 -7.45 -19.39 2.86
CA ILE A 13 -7.86 -20.76 2.51
C ILE A 13 -8.54 -21.53 3.65
N TYR A 14 -8.35 -21.09 4.90
CA TYR A 14 -8.87 -21.75 6.10
C TYR A 14 -10.17 -21.12 6.62
N VAL A 15 -10.55 -19.93 6.13
CA VAL A 15 -11.78 -19.25 6.55
C VAL A 15 -12.99 -19.86 5.84
N LYS A 16 -13.92 -20.45 6.61
CA LYS A 16 -15.07 -21.19 6.06
C LYS A 16 -16.44 -20.71 6.54
N LYS A 17 -16.52 -20.05 7.71
CA LYS A 17 -17.82 -19.61 8.25
C LYS A 17 -18.27 -18.33 7.52
N PRO A 18 -19.54 -18.19 7.13
CA PRO A 18 -20.01 -17.00 6.41
C PRO A 18 -19.72 -15.68 7.12
N GLN A 19 -19.74 -15.65 8.46
CA GLN A 19 -19.38 -14.44 9.22
C GLN A 19 -17.88 -14.13 9.09
N ASP A 20 -17.01 -15.10 9.38
CA ASP A 20 -15.56 -14.93 9.28
C ASP A 20 -15.13 -14.55 7.84
N ILE A 21 -15.83 -15.06 6.82
CA ILE A 21 -15.59 -14.68 5.42
C ILE A 21 -15.92 -13.21 5.19
N ARG A 22 -17.08 -12.71 5.67
CA ARG A 22 -17.42 -11.29 5.58
C ARG A 22 -16.37 -10.42 6.27
N ASP A 23 -15.93 -10.83 7.46
CA ASP A 23 -14.95 -10.07 8.23
C ASP A 23 -13.58 -10.06 7.54
N LEU A 24 -13.15 -11.19 6.93
CA LEU A 24 -11.93 -11.24 6.13
C LEU A 24 -12.01 -10.37 4.88
N LEU A 25 -13.13 -10.38 4.16
CA LEU A 25 -13.33 -9.56 2.97
C LEU A 25 -13.33 -8.06 3.33
N LEU A 26 -14.00 -7.68 4.41
CA LEU A 26 -13.98 -6.31 4.92
C LEU A 26 -12.56 -5.88 5.35
N TYR A 27 -11.85 -6.74 6.09
CA TYR A 27 -10.46 -6.48 6.47
C TYR A 27 -9.54 -6.31 5.25
N SER A 28 -9.76 -7.14 4.22
CA SER A 28 -9.01 -7.08 2.96
C SER A 28 -9.29 -5.79 2.20
N LYS A 29 -10.55 -5.34 2.16
CA LYS A 29 -10.93 -4.04 1.59
C LYS A 29 -10.24 -2.90 2.32
N PHE A 30 -10.32 -2.85 3.65
CA PHE A 30 -9.66 -1.81 4.44
C PHE A 30 -8.15 -1.77 4.23
N TRP A 31 -7.52 -2.93 4.06
CA TRP A 31 -6.12 -3.00 3.71
C TRP A 31 -5.85 -2.37 2.33
N CYS A 32 -6.68 -2.66 1.32
CA CYS A 32 -6.54 -2.04 -0.01
C CYS A 32 -6.74 -0.53 0.05
N ASP A 33 -7.81 -0.06 0.70
CA ASP A 33 -8.10 1.37 0.86
C ASP A 33 -6.90 2.10 1.50
N TRP A 34 -6.30 1.51 2.53
CA TRP A 34 -5.14 2.07 3.22
C TRP A 34 -3.89 2.13 2.35
N ILE A 35 -3.65 1.09 1.52
CA ILE A 35 -2.53 1.09 0.57
C ILE A 35 -2.72 2.18 -0.48
N HIS A 36 -3.93 2.30 -1.04
CA HIS A 36 -4.24 3.37 -1.98
C HIS A 36 -4.01 4.75 -1.36
N GLU A 37 -4.59 5.01 -0.20
CA GLU A 37 -4.43 6.30 0.48
C GLU A 37 -2.96 6.62 0.79
N HIS A 38 -2.19 5.66 1.29
CA HIS A 38 -0.79 5.87 1.60
C HIS A 38 0.01 6.32 0.39
N HIS A 39 0.00 5.54 -0.68
CA HIS A 39 0.80 5.83 -1.88
C HIS A 39 0.29 7.08 -2.61
N ASP A 40 -1.03 7.31 -2.63
CA ASP A 40 -1.62 8.54 -3.17
C ASP A 40 -1.07 9.80 -2.47
N GLU A 41 -1.01 9.78 -1.15
CA GLU A 41 -0.50 10.93 -0.39
C GLU A 41 1.02 11.07 -0.49
N GLU A 42 1.76 9.99 -0.70
CA GLU A 42 3.20 10.06 -1.00
C GLU A 42 3.44 10.82 -2.29
N GLU A 43 2.75 10.46 -3.36
CA GLU A 43 2.89 11.11 -4.66
C GLU A 43 2.34 12.54 -4.68
N LYS A 44 1.28 12.84 -3.90
CA LYS A 44 0.71 14.18 -3.81
C LYS A 44 1.53 15.12 -2.92
N LEU A 45 2.15 14.60 -1.86
CA LEU A 45 2.72 15.43 -0.79
C LEU A 45 4.21 15.18 -0.55
N LEU A 46 4.58 13.93 -0.25
CA LEU A 46 5.92 13.61 0.25
C LEU A 46 6.97 13.64 -0.86
N PHE A 47 6.76 12.93 -1.96
CA PHE A 47 7.73 12.84 -3.06
C PHE A 47 8.00 14.22 -3.68
N PRO A 48 6.99 15.08 -3.96
CA PRO A 48 7.25 16.44 -4.42
C PRO A 48 7.97 17.32 -3.38
N ALA A 49 7.76 17.06 -2.09
CA ALA A 49 8.50 17.79 -1.04
C ALA A 49 9.98 17.38 -1.02
N ILE A 50 10.29 16.08 -1.12
CA ILE A 50 11.66 15.56 -1.21
C ILE A 50 12.38 16.18 -2.40
N GLU A 51 11.78 16.17 -3.58
CA GLU A 51 12.35 16.79 -4.80
C GLU A 51 12.64 18.28 -4.61
N ARG A 52 11.69 19.04 -4.03
CA ARG A 52 11.89 20.47 -3.73
C ARG A 52 13.01 20.74 -2.71
N ILE A 53 13.20 19.86 -1.73
CA ILE A 53 14.23 20.02 -0.68
C ILE A 53 15.60 19.68 -1.25
N THR A 54 15.69 18.57 -1.98
CA THR A 54 16.93 18.04 -2.54
C THR A 54 17.41 18.81 -3.77
N LYS A 55 16.49 19.48 -4.49
CA LYS A 55 16.73 20.12 -5.79
C LYS A 55 17.17 19.13 -6.88
N VAL A 56 16.76 17.88 -6.75
CA VAL A 56 17.06 16.81 -7.71
C VAL A 56 15.75 16.35 -8.33
N ASP A 57 15.54 16.76 -9.57
CA ASP A 57 14.35 16.39 -10.32
C ASP A 57 14.29 14.87 -10.49
N GLY A 58 13.12 14.29 -10.26
CA GLY A 58 12.87 12.86 -10.44
C GLY A 58 13.55 11.93 -9.44
N ILE A 59 14.10 12.44 -8.32
CA ILE A 59 14.77 11.61 -7.30
C ILE A 59 13.88 10.48 -6.72
N MET A 60 12.54 10.63 -6.83
CA MET A 60 11.55 9.65 -6.37
C MET A 60 10.85 8.87 -7.52
N GLU A 61 11.19 9.08 -8.79
CA GLU A 61 10.52 8.44 -9.95
C GLU A 61 10.54 6.91 -9.87
N LYS A 62 11.61 6.35 -9.32
CA LYS A 62 11.71 4.90 -9.10
C LYS A 62 10.57 4.38 -8.23
N ASN A 63 10.23 5.08 -7.14
CA ASN A 63 9.17 4.64 -6.22
C ASN A 63 7.79 4.78 -6.89
N VAL A 64 7.58 5.86 -7.66
CA VAL A 64 6.35 6.04 -8.47
C VAL A 64 6.17 4.91 -9.47
N ALA A 65 7.21 4.57 -10.24
CA ALA A 65 7.15 3.45 -11.20
C ALA A 65 6.89 2.10 -10.49
N GLN A 66 7.36 1.94 -9.25
CA GLN A 66 7.08 0.77 -8.44
C GLN A 66 5.62 0.73 -7.94
N HIS A 67 5.03 1.87 -7.59
CA HIS A 67 3.59 1.97 -7.29
C HIS A 67 2.74 1.50 -8.47
N GLU A 68 3.00 2.06 -9.65
CA GLU A 68 2.32 1.69 -10.90
C GLU A 68 2.41 0.18 -11.19
N ALA A 69 3.56 -0.43 -10.88
CA ALA A 69 3.81 -1.84 -11.18
C ALA A 69 2.90 -2.83 -10.42
N PHE A 70 2.49 -2.51 -9.18
CA PHE A 70 1.58 -3.38 -8.41
C PHE A 70 0.12 -2.94 -8.44
N MET A 71 -0.17 -1.71 -8.89
CA MET A 71 -1.51 -1.12 -8.85
C MET A 71 -2.60 -1.99 -9.53
N PRO A 72 -2.39 -2.57 -10.73
CA PRO A 72 -3.44 -3.37 -11.36
C PRO A 72 -3.88 -4.60 -10.54
N GLY A 73 -2.94 -5.23 -9.83
CA GLY A 73 -3.26 -6.38 -8.98
C GLY A 73 -3.88 -5.97 -7.64
N LEU A 74 -3.51 -4.80 -7.11
CA LEU A 74 -4.17 -4.21 -5.95
C LEU A 74 -5.65 -3.90 -6.26
N GLU A 75 -5.93 -3.31 -7.41
CA GLU A 75 -7.30 -3.02 -7.86
C GLU A 75 -8.13 -4.29 -8.09
N GLU A 76 -7.52 -5.36 -8.60
CA GLU A 76 -8.17 -6.67 -8.70
C GLU A 76 -8.51 -7.23 -7.32
N PHE A 77 -7.59 -7.11 -6.37
CA PHE A 77 -7.81 -7.54 -4.99
C PHE A 77 -8.92 -6.75 -4.30
N GLN A 78 -8.90 -5.42 -4.41
CA GLN A 78 -9.95 -4.58 -3.84
C GLN A 78 -11.33 -4.96 -4.40
N ARG A 79 -11.45 -5.10 -5.72
CA ARG A 79 -12.69 -5.50 -6.37
C ARG A 79 -13.18 -6.87 -5.92
N TYR A 80 -12.27 -7.83 -5.73
CA TYR A 80 -12.62 -9.13 -5.15
C TYR A 80 -13.18 -8.98 -3.73
N ALA A 81 -12.51 -8.18 -2.89
CA ALA A 81 -12.91 -7.95 -1.51
C ALA A 81 -14.28 -7.25 -1.39
N GLU A 82 -14.60 -6.32 -2.30
CA GLU A 82 -15.83 -5.52 -2.29
C GLU A 82 -17.05 -6.26 -2.83
N THR A 83 -16.85 -7.11 -3.85
CA THR A 83 -17.98 -7.67 -4.63
C THR A 83 -18.28 -9.13 -4.30
N THR A 84 -17.33 -9.84 -3.69
CA THR A 84 -17.51 -11.26 -3.35
C THR A 84 -18.48 -11.43 -2.21
N LYS A 85 -19.51 -12.25 -2.42
CA LYS A 85 -20.42 -12.67 -1.36
C LYS A 85 -19.86 -13.90 -0.64
N PRO A 86 -20.16 -14.12 0.66
CA PRO A 86 -19.61 -15.24 1.40
C PRO A 86 -19.84 -16.62 0.76
N GLU A 87 -20.95 -16.78 0.05
CA GLU A 87 -21.32 -18.03 -0.63
C GLU A 87 -20.50 -18.29 -1.90
N LEU A 88 -19.86 -17.26 -2.45
CA LEU A 88 -19.01 -17.30 -3.64
C LEU A 88 -17.52 -17.20 -3.29
N TYR A 89 -17.20 -17.14 -2.00
CA TYR A 89 -15.83 -16.97 -1.54
C TYR A 89 -14.97 -18.20 -1.84
N ASP A 90 -13.81 -17.94 -2.43
CA ASP A 90 -12.77 -18.91 -2.68
C ASP A 90 -11.43 -18.36 -2.17
N GLY A 91 -10.96 -18.91 -1.06
CA GLY A 91 -9.70 -18.50 -0.46
C GLY A 91 -8.49 -18.79 -1.35
N GLN A 92 -8.55 -19.77 -2.27
CA GLN A 92 -7.48 -20.03 -3.22
C GLN A 92 -7.47 -18.95 -4.30
N GLN A 93 -8.63 -18.58 -4.84
CA GLN A 93 -8.74 -17.45 -5.77
C GLN A 93 -8.17 -16.17 -5.16
N LEU A 94 -8.46 -15.90 -3.88
CA LEU A 94 -7.89 -14.74 -3.19
C LEU A 94 -6.35 -14.81 -3.10
N ARG A 95 -5.75 -15.97 -2.86
CA ARG A 95 -4.27 -16.13 -2.92
C ARG A 95 -3.73 -15.84 -4.30
N ASP A 96 -4.35 -16.42 -5.33
CA ASP A 96 -3.90 -16.30 -6.70
C ASP A 96 -3.94 -14.83 -7.16
N ILE A 97 -4.90 -14.04 -6.68
CA ILE A 97 -4.94 -12.59 -6.90
C ILE A 97 -3.75 -11.91 -6.21
N ILE A 98 -3.47 -12.23 -4.95
CA ILE A 98 -2.33 -11.66 -4.21
C ILE A 98 -0.99 -12.02 -4.89
N ASP A 99 -0.84 -13.23 -5.40
CA ASP A 99 0.39 -13.68 -6.06
C ASP A 99 0.74 -12.85 -7.32
N LYS A 100 -0.25 -12.21 -7.96
CA LYS A 100 -0.03 -11.34 -9.14
C LYS A 100 0.77 -10.07 -8.82
N PHE A 101 0.65 -9.55 -7.59
CA PHE A 101 1.23 -8.26 -7.21
C PHE A 101 2.10 -8.29 -5.96
N GLY A 102 1.95 -9.28 -5.07
CA GLY A 102 2.61 -9.31 -3.77
C GLY A 102 4.13 -9.24 -3.84
N SER A 103 4.74 -9.85 -4.86
CA SER A 103 6.19 -9.75 -5.10
C SER A 103 6.63 -8.34 -5.49
N LYS A 104 5.83 -7.63 -6.30
CA LYS A 104 6.12 -6.24 -6.73
C LYS A 104 5.95 -5.26 -5.58
N LEU A 105 4.91 -5.42 -4.77
CA LEU A 105 4.75 -4.66 -3.53
C LEU A 105 5.92 -4.91 -2.57
N THR A 106 6.39 -6.15 -2.45
CA THR A 106 7.54 -6.48 -1.59
C THR A 106 8.83 -5.80 -2.07
N VAL A 107 9.05 -5.77 -3.39
CA VAL A 107 10.17 -5.03 -4.00
C VAL A 107 10.08 -3.55 -3.65
N HIS A 108 8.91 -2.91 -3.87
CA HIS A 108 8.68 -1.51 -3.51
C HIS A 108 9.01 -1.23 -2.03
N LEU A 109 8.37 -1.95 -1.11
CA LEU A 109 8.55 -1.75 0.34
C LEU A 109 9.99 -2.00 0.82
N THR A 110 10.77 -2.77 0.06
CA THR A 110 12.17 -3.05 0.40
C THR A 110 13.09 -1.98 -0.17
N GLU A 111 12.91 -1.62 -1.44
CA GLU A 111 13.80 -0.71 -2.16
C GLU A 111 13.54 0.77 -1.84
N GLU A 112 12.33 1.11 -1.40
CA GLU A 112 12.02 2.46 -0.91
C GLU A 112 12.90 2.81 0.31
N ILE A 113 13.16 1.84 1.20
CA ILE A 113 14.04 2.04 2.37
C ILE A 113 15.41 2.53 1.91
N GLU A 114 16.01 1.86 0.93
CA GLU A 114 17.31 2.25 0.37
C GLU A 114 17.26 3.63 -0.30
N THR A 115 16.15 3.94 -0.99
CA THR A 115 15.94 5.25 -1.62
C THR A 115 15.89 6.36 -0.57
N LEU A 116 15.16 6.15 0.52
CA LEU A 116 15.06 7.10 1.63
C LEU A 116 16.36 7.24 2.42
N LEU A 117 17.10 6.14 2.63
CA LEU A 117 18.44 6.19 3.25
C LEU A 117 19.43 6.96 2.39
N GLY A 118 19.31 6.87 1.06
CA GLY A 118 20.09 7.69 0.11
C GLY A 118 19.88 9.21 0.25
N LEU A 119 18.88 9.65 1.03
CA LEU A 119 18.68 11.07 1.32
C LEU A 119 19.58 11.59 2.46
N GLU A 120 20.44 10.77 3.04
CA GLU A 120 21.33 11.15 4.16
C GLU A 120 22.25 12.34 3.86
N SER A 121 22.57 12.59 2.59
CA SER A 121 23.42 13.70 2.17
C SER A 121 22.70 15.07 2.14
N TYR A 122 21.40 15.11 2.41
CA TYR A 122 20.58 16.32 2.36
C TYR A 122 20.17 16.80 3.77
N ASP A 123 19.41 17.90 3.84
CA ASP A 123 18.95 18.49 5.11
C ASP A 123 17.95 17.59 5.83
N GLY A 124 18.47 16.73 6.70
CA GLY A 124 17.69 15.78 7.50
C GLY A 124 16.57 16.42 8.35
N PRO A 125 16.84 17.51 9.10
CA PRO A 125 15.78 18.25 9.80
C PRO A 125 14.62 18.69 8.90
N VAL A 126 14.90 19.26 7.73
CA VAL A 126 13.85 19.71 6.81
C VAL A 126 13.11 18.53 6.18
N LEU A 127 13.81 17.44 5.83
CA LEU A 127 13.18 16.20 5.37
C LEU A 127 12.26 15.58 6.42
N LYS A 128 12.67 15.62 7.69
CA LYS A 128 11.85 15.16 8.81
C LYS A 128 10.59 16.01 8.97
N GLU A 129 10.67 17.32 8.81
CA GLU A 129 9.49 18.20 8.82
C GLU A 129 8.52 17.86 7.68
N ALA A 130 9.03 17.59 6.47
CA ALA A 130 8.21 17.15 5.34
C ALA A 130 7.51 15.82 5.63
N TYR A 131 8.22 14.84 6.20
CA TYR A 131 7.64 13.57 6.62
C TYR A 131 6.55 13.75 7.70
N ILE A 132 6.79 14.56 8.73
CA ILE A 132 5.80 14.83 9.78
C ILE A 132 4.53 15.44 9.19
N LYS A 133 4.67 16.36 8.24
CA LYS A 133 3.51 16.95 7.56
C LYS A 133 2.71 15.87 6.81
N PHE A 134 3.38 15.03 6.04
CA PHE A 134 2.75 13.90 5.34
C PHE A 134 2.04 12.92 6.31
N ASP A 135 2.71 12.51 7.39
CA ASP A 135 2.14 11.61 8.40
C ASP A 135 0.92 12.21 9.12
N LEU A 136 0.91 13.53 9.35
CA LEU A 136 -0.25 14.21 9.91
C LEU A 136 -1.43 14.25 8.93
N GLU A 137 -1.18 14.40 7.62
CA GLU A 137 -2.24 14.34 6.61
C GLU A 137 -2.87 12.95 6.54
N LEU A 138 -2.07 11.88 6.57
CA LEU A 138 -2.57 10.49 6.58
C LEU A 138 -3.44 10.14 7.79
N ARG A 139 -3.30 10.87 8.90
CA ARG A 139 -4.06 10.62 10.14
C ARG A 139 -5.35 11.42 10.22
N LYS A 140 -5.61 12.31 9.28
CA LYS A 140 -6.86 13.05 9.26
C LYS A 140 -8.00 12.09 8.95
N VAL A 141 -9.04 12.12 9.77
CA VAL A 141 -10.30 11.48 9.44
C VAL A 141 -10.83 12.20 8.20
N LYS A 142 -10.80 11.53 7.05
CA LYS A 142 -11.54 11.98 5.87
C LYS A 142 -13.00 11.64 6.15
N ASP A 143 -13.86 12.67 6.20
CA ASP A 143 -15.30 12.47 6.38
C ASP A 143 -15.80 11.49 5.30
N ALA A 144 -16.43 10.40 5.75
CA ALA A 144 -16.93 9.31 4.90
C ALA A 144 -18.24 9.69 4.19
#